data_AF-A0A7C7EIY6-F1
#
_entry.id   AF-A0A7C7EIY6-F1
#
_cell.length_a   1.000
_cell.length_b   1.000
_cell.length_c   1.000
_cell.angle_alpha   90.00
_cell.angle_beta   90.00
_cell.angle_gamma   90.00
#
_symmetry.space_group_name_H-M   'P 1'
#
loop_
_entity.id
_entity.type
_entity.pdbx_description
1 polymer ?
#
loop_
_entity_poly.entity_id
_entity_poly.type
_entity_poly.pdbx_seq_one_letter_code
_entity_poly.pdbx_strand_id
1 'polypeptide(L)'
;TTYLERGKIPPYFETEKSAIDTAFKTLGKIKSADAKVVIIENTLHISELIVSESIYNEIKNEIELIEEIPEWSFDLNGKILI
;
A
#
# COMPACT_ATOMS: atom_id res chain seq x y z
N THR A 1 19.70 9.39 23.64
CA THR A 1 20.05 7.97 23.46
C THR A 1 20.60 7.87 22.05
N THR A 2 21.77 7.29 21.83
CA THR A 2 22.32 7.18 20.47
C THR A 2 22.01 5.77 19.98
N TYR A 3 20.81 5.56 19.48
CA TYR A 3 20.43 4.31 18.83
C TYR A 3 20.77 4.41 17.35
N LEU A 4 21.67 3.57 16.87
CA LEU A 4 21.95 3.45 15.43
C LEU A 4 20.73 2.80 14.78
N GLU A 5 20.04 3.55 13.94
CA GLU A 5 18.97 3.00 13.11
C GLU A 5 19.59 2.01 12.12
N ARG A 6 19.12 0.76 12.15
CA ARG A 6 19.57 -0.28 11.23
C ARG A 6 18.78 -0.16 9.93
N GLY A 7 19.45 -0.37 8.80
CA GLY A 7 18.78 -0.51 7.52
C GLY A 7 17.72 -1.62 7.57
N LYS A 8 16.56 -1.36 6.97
CA LYS A 8 15.46 -2.33 6.86
C LYS A 8 15.43 -2.84 5.43
N ILE A 9 15.42 -4.16 5.27
CA ILE A 9 15.25 -4.80 3.97
C ILE A 9 13.79 -5.24 3.86
N PRO A 10 13.05 -4.85 2.80
CA PRO A 10 11.71 -5.34 2.57
C PRO A 10 11.69 -6.86 2.43
N PRO A 11 10.80 -7.59 3.13
CA PRO A 11 10.64 -9.02 2.92
C PRO A 11 10.05 -9.30 1.54
N TYR A 12 10.53 -10.38 0.91
CA TYR A 12 9.98 -10.90 -0.34
C TYR A 12 8.86 -11.91 -0.05
N PHE A 13 7.84 -11.90 -0.89
CA PHE A 13 6.76 -12.88 -0.86
C PHE A 13 6.46 -13.38 -2.28
N GLU A 14 5.93 -14.60 -2.38
CA GLU A 14 5.66 -15.25 -3.67
C GLU A 14 4.50 -14.60 -4.43
N THR A 15 3.50 -14.08 -3.72
CA THR A 15 2.31 -13.45 -4.32
C THR A 15 2.01 -12.10 -3.68
N GLU A 16 1.43 -11.18 -4.45
CA GLU A 16 1.02 -9.85 -3.98
C GLU A 16 0.01 -9.96 -2.85
N LYS A 17 -0.92 -10.91 -2.95
CA LYS A 17 -1.85 -11.25 -1.88
C LYS A 17 -1.12 -11.56 -0.57
N SER A 18 -0.10 -12.43 -0.61
CA SER A 18 0.64 -12.80 0.60
C SER A 18 1.47 -11.65 1.18
N ALA A 19 1.98 -10.76 0.32
CA ALA A 19 2.67 -9.54 0.74
C ALA A 19 1.73 -8.59 1.48
N ILE A 20 0.57 -8.31 0.88
CA ILE A 20 -0.47 -7.44 1.45
C ILE A 20 -1.03 -8.03 2.74
N ASP A 21 -1.43 -9.31 2.74
CA ASP A 21 -1.92 -10.01 3.93
C ASP A 21 -0.91 -9.93 5.09
N THR A 22 0.38 -10.07 4.80
CA THR A 22 1.43 -9.97 5.81
C THR A 22 1.60 -8.53 6.31
N ALA A 23 1.57 -7.54 5.42
CA ALA A 23 1.61 -6.13 5.80
C ALA A 23 0.49 -5.78 6.79
N PHE A 24 -0.75 -6.16 6.49
CA PHE A 24 -1.92 -5.94 7.36
C PHE A 24 -1.79 -6.68 8.71
N LYS A 25 -1.23 -7.89 8.74
CA LYS A 25 -0.95 -8.60 10.01
C LYS A 25 0.09 -7.90 10.88
N THR A 26 0.99 -7.11 10.29
CA THR A 26 2.07 -6.40 11.01
C THR A 26 1.71 -4.97 11.41
N LEU A 27 0.62 -4.40 10.89
CA LEU A 27 0.16 -3.03 11.15
C LEU A 27 -0.33 -2.79 12.61
N GLY A 28 -0.55 -3.85 13.39
CA GLY A 28 -1.01 -3.75 14.77
C GLY A 28 -2.53 -3.60 14.89
N LYS A 29 -3.01 -2.79 15.86
CA LYS A 29 -4.46 -2.62 16.15
C LYS A 29 -5.09 -1.53 15.28
N ILE A 30 -5.00 -1.67 13.96
CA ILE A 30 -5.63 -0.77 13.00
C ILE A 30 -6.69 -1.60 12.24
N LYS A 31 -7.90 -1.06 12.08
CA LYS A 31 -8.91 -1.71 11.23
C LYS A 31 -8.46 -1.61 9.78
N SER A 32 -8.72 -2.63 8.98
CA SER A 32 -8.34 -2.62 7.56
C SER A 32 -8.85 -1.39 6.80
N ALA A 33 -10.08 -0.94 7.09
CA ALA A 33 -10.67 0.26 6.49
C ALA A 33 -9.95 1.58 6.87
N ASP A 34 -9.29 1.63 8.02
CA ASP A 34 -8.57 2.81 8.49
C ASP A 34 -7.08 2.77 8.08
N ALA A 35 -6.65 1.70 7.41
CA ALA A 35 -5.26 1.55 6.99
C ALA A 35 -4.95 2.47 5.81
N LYS A 36 -3.84 3.19 5.94
CA LYS A 36 -3.31 4.06 4.88
C LYS A 36 -2.43 3.23 3.96
N VAL A 37 -2.95 2.93 2.79
CA VAL A 37 -2.24 2.16 1.76
C VAL A 37 -1.92 3.05 0.57
N VAL A 38 -0.69 2.91 0.07
CA VAL A 38 -0.23 3.47 -1.20
C VAL A 38 0.40 2.33 -2.00
N ILE A 39 -0.04 2.12 -3.23
CA ILE A 39 0.62 1.22 -4.19
C ILE A 39 1.36 2.08 -5.20
N ILE A 40 2.64 1.75 -5.40
CA ILE A 40 3.54 2.42 -6.34
C ILE A 40 4.02 1.36 -7.31
N GLU A 41 3.59 1.42 -8.58
CA GLU A 41 4.07 0.51 -9.61
C GLU A 41 5.55 0.75 -9.94
N ASN A 42 5.98 2.01 -9.95
CA ASN A 42 7.34 2.37 -10.31
C ASN A 42 7.90 3.46 -9.40
N THR A 43 8.87 3.10 -8.56
CA THR A 43 9.51 4.04 -7.63
C THR A 43 10.45 5.03 -8.31
N LEU A 44 10.87 4.77 -9.57
CA LEU A 44 11.68 5.70 -10.36
C LEU A 44 10.81 6.81 -10.99
N HIS A 45 9.54 6.51 -11.27
CA HIS A 45 8.59 7.39 -11.93
C HIS A 45 7.31 7.52 -11.10
N ILE A 46 7.37 8.30 -10.02
CA ILE A 46 6.23 8.55 -9.12
C ILE A 46 5.41 9.72 -9.67
N SER A 47 4.77 9.52 -10.83
CA SER A 47 3.79 10.47 -11.38
C SER A 47 2.36 10.08 -11.02
N GLU A 48 2.11 8.78 -10.90
CA GLU A 48 0.79 8.20 -10.63
C GLU A 48 0.94 7.19 -9.48
N LEU A 49 -0.07 7.15 -8.62
CA LEU A 49 -0.08 6.32 -7.41
C LEU A 49 -1.51 5.94 -7.05
N ILE A 50 -1.67 4.72 -6.57
CA ILE A 50 -2.97 4.22 -6.12
C ILE A 50 -3.01 4.34 -4.62
N VAL A 51 -4.06 4.96 -4.11
CA VAL A 51 -4.20 5.30 -2.69
C VAL A 51 -5.51 4.79 -2.12
N SER A 52 -5.45 4.26 -0.91
CA SER A 52 -6.67 4.01 -0.12
C SER A 52 -7.42 5.31 0.16
N GLU A 53 -8.74 5.21 0.35
CA GLU A 53 -9.58 6.35 0.70
C GLU A 53 -9.10 7.07 1.98
N SER A 54 -8.58 6.31 2.95
CA SER A 54 -8.05 6.84 4.21
C SER A 54 -6.93 7.86 3.99
N ILE A 55 -5.93 7.55 3.15
CA ILE A 55 -4.84 8.49 2.86
C ILE A 55 -5.25 9.55 1.84
N TYR A 56 -6.09 9.21 0.85
CA TYR A 56 -6.60 10.16 -0.14
C TYR A 56 -7.25 11.36 0.54
N ASN A 57 -8.09 11.14 1.56
CA ASN A 57 -8.74 12.21 2.30
C ASN A 57 -7.78 13.21 2.97
N GLU A 58 -6.55 12.78 3.28
CA GLU A 58 -5.51 13.63 3.87
C GLU A 58 -4.72 14.41 2.82
N ILE A 59 -4.48 13.80 1.64
CA ILE A 59 -3.59 14.37 0.61
C ILE A 59 -4.34 14.94 -0.61
N LYS A 60 -5.66 14.84 -0.68
CA LYS A 60 -6.49 15.28 -1.83
C LYS A 60 -6.30 16.73 -2.27
N ASN A 61 -5.72 17.57 -1.42
CA ASN A 61 -5.40 18.97 -1.74
C ASN A 61 -4.03 19.13 -2.43
N GLU A 62 -3.21 18.08 -2.44
CA GLU A 62 -1.85 18.04 -2.99
C GLU A 62 -1.74 17.17 -4.25
N ILE A 63 -2.77 16.36 -4.53
CA ILE A 63 -2.83 15.46 -5.69
C ILE A 63 -4.08 15.71 -6.52
N GLU A 64 -4.04 15.30 -7.78
CA GLU A 64 -5.18 15.27 -8.67
C GLU A 64 -5.76 13.85 -8.72
N LEU A 65 -7.09 13.72 -8.64
CA LEU A 65 -7.77 12.45 -8.80
C LEU A 65 -7.92 12.13 -10.29
N ILE A 66 -7.28 11.04 -10.75
CA ILE A 66 -7.36 10.58 -12.13
C ILE A 66 -8.59 9.68 -12.31
N GLU A 67 -8.72 8.67 -11.46
CA GLU A 67 -9.82 7.70 -11.49
C GLU A 67 -10.10 7.11 -10.10
N GLU A 68 -11.34 6.66 -9.90
CA GLU A 68 -11.71 5.86 -8.74
C GLU A 68 -11.63 4.37 -9.10
N ILE A 69 -10.87 3.62 -8.30
CA ILE A 69 -10.68 2.19 -8.48
C ILE A 69 -11.67 1.45 -7.57
N PRO A 70 -12.37 0.40 -8.06
CA PRO A 70 -13.27 -0.39 -7.23
C PRO A 70 -12.51 -1.11 -6.11
N GLU A 71 -13.26 -1.78 -5.21
CA GLU A 71 -12.62 -2.64 -4.21
C GLU A 71 -11.72 -3.66 -4.91
N TRP A 72 -10.43 -3.62 -4.57
CA TRP A 72 -9.44 -4.50 -5.16
C TRP A 72 -9.78 -5.97 -4.92
N SER A 73 -9.35 -6.84 -5.81
CA SER A 73 -9.49 -8.28 -5.62
C SER A 73 -8.21 -9.00 -6.01
N PHE A 74 -8.17 -10.31 -5.79
CA PHE A 74 -7.03 -11.12 -6.17
C PHE A 74 -7.47 -12.21 -7.13
N ASP A 75 -6.64 -12.50 -8.13
CA ASP A 75 -6.82 -13.64 -9.01
C ASP A 75 -6.44 -14.96 -8.31
N LEU A 76 -6.59 -16.08 -9.03
CA LEU A 76 -6.24 -17.42 -8.52
C LEU A 76 -4.75 -17.60 -8.20
N ASN A 77 -3.88 -16.75 -8.77
CA ASN A 77 -2.44 -16.76 -8.54
C ASN A 77 -2.01 -15.78 -7.43
N GLY A 78 -2.97 -15.07 -6.82
CA GLY A 78 -2.71 -14.06 -5.81
C GLY A 78 -2.15 -12.76 -6.36
N LYS A 79 -2.37 -12.47 -7.66
CA LYS A 79 -2.11 -11.18 -8.28
C LYS A 79 -3.24 -10.21 -7.96
N ILE A 80 -2.92 -8.97 -7.65
CA ILE A 80 -3.88 -7.89 -7.41
C ILE A 80 -4.59 -7.50 -8.71
N LEU A 81 -5.89 -7.26 -8.60
CA LEU A 81 -6.77 -6.77 -9.66
C LEU A 81 -7.33 -5.42 -9.19
N ILE A 82 -6.86 -4.37 -9.87
CA ILE A 82 -7.13 -2.94 -9.67
C ILE A 82 -7.35 -2.31 -11.04
#